data_AF-A0A817U081-F1
#
_entry.id   AF-A0A817U081-F1
#
_cell.length_a   1.000
_cell.length_b   1.000
_cell.length_c   1.000
_cell.angle_alpha   90.00
_cell.angle_beta   90.00
_cell.angle_gamma   90.00
#
_symmetry.space_group_name_H-M   'P 1'
#
loop_
_entity.id
_entity.type
_entity.pdbx_description
1 polymer ?
#
loop_
_entity_poly.entity_id
_entity_poly.type
_entity_poly.pdbx_seq_one_letter_code
_entity_poly.pdbx_strand_id
1 'polypeptide(L)'
;MGKNAIDFKREHSIVSSSVGQTSSDVVTRKKTKPIKCMNIFKLALAALPTIVFGVFTIVFTLQQDAAARATREQDQRQADETNRRILFKEYMDDMRDLLLDENFEQNINKSLLQIRVQTLTVLMYLDPARKRDVFIFLYESRLIRHDHTPNIDIRGAGFSGMKLIQTSTQSCEFPFLHLPGVYLENTTFDGCTLIDAVFENSSMAGS
;
A
#
# COMPACT_ATOMS: atom_id res chain seq x y z
N MET A 1 -3.46 -6.62 23.45
CA MET A 1 -2.38 -6.81 24.45
C MET A 1 -1.06 -6.54 23.75
N GLY A 2 -0.48 -5.35 23.89
CA GLY A 2 0.79 -5.19 24.59
C GLY A 2 1.43 -3.88 24.12
N LYS A 3 1.39 -2.86 24.98
CA LYS A 3 2.03 -1.55 24.78
C LYS A 3 3.41 -1.62 25.43
N ASN A 4 4.47 -1.26 24.69
CA ASN A 4 5.77 -0.97 25.30
C ASN A 4 6.19 0.45 24.89
N ALA A 5 5.98 1.37 25.82
CA ALA A 5 6.62 2.68 25.84
C ALA A 5 7.85 2.54 26.74
N ILE A 6 9.02 2.96 26.25
CA ILE A 6 10.22 3.09 27.08
C ILE A 6 10.55 4.57 27.17
N ASP A 7 10.31 5.06 28.37
CA ASP A 7 10.72 6.30 29.00
C ASP A 7 12.20 6.18 29.42
N PHE A 8 13.06 7.15 29.08
CA PHE A 8 14.32 7.33 29.81
C PHE A 8 14.91 8.74 29.72
N LYS A 9 14.65 9.48 30.80
CA LYS A 9 15.64 10.13 31.67
C LYS A 9 16.44 11.33 31.14
N ARG A 10 15.93 12.48 31.56
CA ARG A 10 16.55 13.81 31.68
C ARG A 10 17.56 13.82 32.83
N GLU A 11 18.80 14.25 32.58
CA GLU A 11 19.72 14.72 33.63
C GLU A 11 20.09 16.18 33.41
N HIS A 12 19.79 16.97 34.44
CA HIS A 12 20.24 18.32 34.66
C HIS A 12 21.68 18.31 35.20
N SER A 13 22.49 19.27 34.79
CA SER A 13 23.57 19.76 35.64
C SER A 13 23.56 21.29 35.64
N ILE A 14 23.15 21.81 36.78
CA ILE A 14 23.30 23.18 37.25
C ILE A 14 24.61 23.20 38.05
N VAL A 15 25.52 24.13 37.77
CA VAL A 15 26.59 24.53 38.70
C VAL A 15 26.62 26.05 38.79
N SER A 16 26.67 26.51 40.02
CA SER A 16 26.45 27.87 40.51
C SER A 16 27.76 28.65 40.77
N SER A 17 27.63 29.98 40.74
CA SER A 17 28.23 31.02 41.62
C SER A 17 29.71 31.07 41.99
N SER A 18 30.34 32.23 41.73
CA SER A 18 30.98 33.15 42.71
C SER A 18 31.25 34.49 41.99
N VAL A 19 30.93 35.71 42.44
CA VAL A 19 31.15 36.49 43.68
C VAL A 19 32.63 36.70 44.04
N GLY A 20 33.12 37.95 43.87
CA GLY A 20 34.02 38.58 44.85
C GLY A 20 35.38 39.12 44.38
N GLN A 21 35.42 40.45 44.15
CA GLN A 21 36.46 41.43 44.55
C GLN A 21 37.84 41.57 43.86
N THR A 22 37.97 42.75 43.22
CA THR A 22 39.02 43.79 43.32
C THR A 22 40.49 43.39 43.50
N SER A 23 41.32 43.74 42.51
CA SER A 23 42.57 44.48 42.79
C SER A 23 43.00 45.30 41.58
N SER A 24 43.39 46.53 41.87
CA SER A 24 43.92 47.57 41.00
C SER A 24 45.11 47.07 40.18
N ASP A 25 45.20 47.44 38.90
CA ASP A 25 46.49 47.74 38.29
C ASP A 25 46.39 48.59 37.02
N VAL A 26 46.96 49.79 37.17
CA VAL A 26 47.82 50.51 36.23
C VAL A 26 47.38 50.53 34.76
N VAL A 27 46.64 51.60 34.48
CA VAL A 27 46.45 52.24 33.18
C VAL A 27 47.79 52.42 32.46
N THR A 28 48.07 51.56 31.48
CA THR A 28 48.98 51.89 30.39
C THR A 28 48.17 52.10 29.12
N ARG A 29 47.93 53.38 28.80
CA ARG A 29 47.36 53.86 27.54
C ARG A 29 48.18 53.33 26.36
N LYS A 30 47.72 52.25 25.72
CA LYS A 30 47.97 52.03 24.28
C LYS A 30 46.87 52.75 23.51
N LYS A 31 47.26 53.78 22.76
CA LYS A 31 46.40 54.49 21.80
C LYS A 31 45.90 53.51 20.74
N THR A 32 44.73 52.92 20.96
CA THR A 32 43.95 52.29 19.91
C THR A 32 43.50 53.38 18.94
N LYS A 33 43.97 53.26 17.69
CA LYS A 33 43.48 54.06 16.58
C LYS A 33 41.95 53.92 16.54
N PRO A 34 41.20 55.01 16.29
CA PRO A 34 39.76 54.93 16.13
C PRO A 34 39.48 54.05 14.90
N ILE A 35 39.13 52.80 15.14
CA ILE A 35 38.61 51.93 14.11
C ILE A 35 37.36 52.64 13.60
N LYS A 36 37.35 52.97 12.30
CA LYS A 36 36.23 53.61 11.62
C LYS A 36 34.99 52.69 11.72
N CYS A 37 34.26 52.75 12.83
CA CYS A 37 33.00 52.02 13.06
C CYS A 37 31.95 52.34 11.98
N MET A 38 32.11 53.47 11.26
CA MET A 38 31.22 53.90 10.19
C MET A 38 31.32 53.05 8.90
N ASN A 39 32.38 52.25 8.72
CA ASN A 39 32.51 51.34 7.57
C ASN A 39 32.01 49.91 7.87
N ILE A 40 32.05 49.47 9.12
CA ILE A 40 31.60 48.13 9.53
C ILE A 40 30.07 48.05 9.50
N PHE A 41 29.38 49.14 9.87
CA PHE A 41 27.91 49.24 9.78
C PHE A 41 27.41 49.21 8.33
N LYS A 42 28.14 49.85 7.40
CA LYS A 42 27.85 49.76 5.96
C LYS A 42 28.06 48.36 5.39
N LEU A 43 29.06 47.62 5.90
CA LEU A 43 29.30 46.23 5.51
C LEU A 43 28.19 45.28 5.99
N ALA A 44 27.73 45.45 7.24
CA ALA A 44 26.64 44.65 7.81
C ALA A 44 25.31 44.89 7.08
N LEU A 45 25.02 46.13 6.68
CA LEU A 45 23.80 46.46 5.94
C LEU A 45 23.80 45.87 4.51
N ALA A 46 24.96 45.77 3.87
CA ALA A 46 25.10 45.17 2.54
C ALA A 46 25.03 43.63 2.55
N ALA A 47 25.30 42.98 3.69
CA ALA A 47 25.28 41.53 3.84
C ALA A 47 23.90 40.96 4.24
N LEU A 48 22.97 41.79 4.70
CA LEU A 48 21.61 41.38 5.07
C LEU A 48 20.82 40.75 3.90
N PRO A 49 20.83 41.30 2.68
CA PRO A 49 20.08 40.73 1.56
C PRO A 49 20.54 39.30 1.23
N THR A 50 21.86 39.06 1.21
CA THR A 50 22.42 37.75 0.83
C THR A 50 22.08 36.66 1.86
N ILE A 51 22.06 37.00 3.15
CA ILE A 51 21.66 36.06 4.21
C ILE A 51 20.17 35.71 4.09
N VAL A 52 19.30 36.70 3.84
CA VAL A 52 17.86 36.47 3.65
C VAL A 52 17.60 35.57 2.44
N PHE A 53 18.28 35.81 1.32
CA PHE A 53 18.20 34.93 0.15
C PHE A 53 18.67 33.49 0.47
N GLY A 54 19.75 33.33 1.24
CA GLY A 54 20.25 32.02 1.64
C GLY A 54 19.25 31.23 2.50
N VAL A 55 18.70 31.86 3.54
CA VAL A 55 17.69 31.24 4.41
C VAL A 55 16.41 30.93 3.64
N PHE A 56 15.95 31.85 2.80
CA PHE A 56 14.77 31.65 1.96
C PHE A 56 14.93 30.45 1.02
N THR A 57 16.09 30.31 0.38
CA THR A 57 16.39 29.18 -0.51
C THR A 57 16.29 27.85 0.24
N ILE A 58 16.89 27.75 1.44
CA ILE A 58 16.86 26.52 2.24
C ILE A 58 15.44 26.12 2.64
N VAL A 59 14.64 27.08 3.14
CA VAL A 59 13.25 26.83 3.56
C VAL A 59 12.38 26.39 2.37
N PHE A 60 12.52 27.08 1.24
CA PHE A 60 11.79 26.77 0.02
C PHE A 60 12.13 25.36 -0.50
N THR A 61 13.41 24.96 -0.47
CA THR A 61 13.84 23.60 -0.86
C THR A 61 13.24 22.52 0.06
N LEU A 62 13.23 22.73 1.38
CA LEU A 62 12.64 21.76 2.31
C LEU A 62 11.13 21.59 2.11
N GLN A 63 10.43 22.67 1.77
CA GLN A 63 8.99 22.62 1.50
C GLN A 63 8.68 21.88 0.19
N GLN A 64 9.52 22.04 -0.84
CA GLN A 64 9.41 21.30 -2.10
C GLN A 64 9.67 19.80 -1.93
N ASP A 65 10.64 19.41 -1.10
CA ASP A 65 10.95 18.00 -0.85
C ASP A 65 9.78 17.26 -0.19
N ALA A 66 9.08 17.90 0.75
CA ALA A 66 7.91 17.31 1.40
C ALA A 66 6.75 17.12 0.41
N ALA A 67 6.46 18.14 -0.41
CA ALA A 67 5.42 18.06 -1.44
C ALA A 67 5.76 17.00 -2.51
N ALA A 68 7.01 16.95 -2.97
CA ALA A 68 7.46 15.98 -3.96
C ALA A 68 7.38 14.53 -3.46
N ARG A 69 7.62 14.28 -2.16
CA ARG A 69 7.46 12.94 -1.56
C ARG A 69 6.01 12.49 -1.56
N ALA A 70 5.08 13.37 -1.15
CA ALA A 70 3.65 13.06 -1.16
C ALA A 70 3.13 12.74 -2.57
N THR A 71 3.57 13.51 -3.58
CA THR A 71 3.22 13.24 -4.98
C THR A 71 3.77 11.90 -5.44
N ARG A 72 5.04 11.57 -5.16
CA ARG A 72 5.64 10.28 -5.56
C ARG A 72 4.92 9.07 -4.96
N GLU A 73 4.54 9.13 -3.69
CA GLU A 73 3.78 8.05 -3.06
C GLU A 73 2.39 7.90 -3.70
N GLN A 74 1.73 9.01 -4.02
CA GLN A 74 0.45 8.99 -4.71
C GLN A 74 0.58 8.43 -6.13
N ASP A 75 1.59 8.86 -6.88
CA ASP A 75 1.87 8.39 -8.24
C ASP A 75 2.18 6.89 -8.24
N GLN A 76 2.96 6.40 -7.27
CA GLN A 76 3.23 4.96 -7.10
C GLN A 76 1.95 4.17 -6.83
N ARG A 77 1.11 4.65 -5.90
CA ARG A 77 -0.18 3.98 -5.61
C ARG A 77 -1.10 3.98 -6.82
N GLN A 78 -1.13 5.07 -7.59
CA GLN A 78 -1.93 5.17 -8.79
C GLN A 78 -1.40 4.27 -9.91
N ALA A 79 -0.08 4.17 -10.07
CA ALA A 79 0.55 3.26 -11.02
C ALA A 79 0.25 1.80 -10.66
N ASP A 80 0.38 1.41 -9.39
CA ASP A 80 0.07 0.06 -8.91
C ASP A 80 -1.40 -0.30 -9.13
N GLU A 81 -2.31 0.62 -8.79
CA GLU A 81 -3.75 0.44 -9.01
C GLU A 81 -4.09 0.32 -10.50
N THR A 82 -3.44 1.12 -11.36
CA THR A 82 -3.60 1.05 -12.81
C THR A 82 -3.11 -0.29 -13.34
N ASN A 83 -1.94 -0.75 -12.90
CA ASN A 83 -1.38 -2.04 -13.30
C ASN A 83 -2.32 -3.19 -12.92
N ARG A 84 -2.87 -3.20 -11.70
CA ARG A 84 -3.81 -4.25 -11.28
C ARG A 84 -5.12 -4.22 -12.07
N ARG A 85 -5.61 -3.03 -12.45
CA ARG A 85 -6.81 -2.90 -13.32
C ARG A 85 -6.55 -3.44 -14.71
N ILE A 86 -5.38 -3.15 -15.29
CA ILE A 86 -4.97 -3.67 -16.60
C ILE A 86 -4.87 -5.20 -16.53
N LEU A 87 -4.15 -5.74 -15.54
CA LEU A 87 -4.03 -7.19 -15.35
C LEU A 87 -5.39 -7.89 -15.22
N PHE A 88 -6.31 -7.32 -14.44
CA PHE A 88 -7.66 -7.86 -14.30
C PHE A 88 -8.43 -7.83 -15.62
N LYS A 89 -8.35 -6.72 -16.36
CA LYS A 89 -9.01 -6.57 -17.65
C LYS A 89 -8.47 -7.54 -18.69
N GLU A 90 -7.15 -7.63 -18.82
CA GLU A 90 -6.47 -8.55 -19.73
C GLU A 90 -6.86 -9.99 -19.41
N TYR A 91 -6.87 -10.38 -18.12
CA TYR A 91 -7.35 -11.70 -17.72
C TYR A 91 -8.80 -11.96 -18.14
N MET A 92 -9.72 -11.01 -17.89
CA MET A 92 -11.12 -11.18 -18.26
C MET A 92 -11.33 -11.24 -19.78
N ASP A 93 -10.59 -10.44 -20.54
CA ASP A 93 -10.62 -10.46 -22.00
C ASP A 93 -10.07 -11.81 -22.54
N ASP A 94 -8.93 -12.29 -22.01
CA ASP A 94 -8.34 -13.59 -22.35
C ASP A 94 -9.28 -14.76 -22.03
N MET A 95 -9.92 -14.75 -20.85
CA MET A 95 -10.87 -15.79 -20.45
C MET A 95 -12.11 -15.80 -21.33
N ARG A 96 -12.64 -14.61 -21.67
CA ARG A 96 -13.76 -14.50 -22.59
C ARG A 96 -13.40 -15.09 -23.95
N ASP A 97 -12.26 -14.67 -24.51
CA ASP A 97 -11.86 -15.09 -25.84
C ASP A 97 -11.59 -16.62 -25.89
N LEU A 98 -11.00 -17.18 -24.84
CA LEU A 98 -10.75 -18.62 -24.73
C LEU A 98 -12.03 -19.44 -24.52
N LEU A 99 -13.01 -18.95 -23.76
CA LEU A 99 -14.30 -19.62 -23.58
C LEU A 99 -15.22 -19.51 -24.81
N LEU A 100 -15.01 -18.50 -25.65
CA LEU A 100 -15.74 -18.30 -26.91
C LEU A 100 -15.05 -18.93 -28.12
N ASP A 101 -13.85 -19.49 -27.96
CA ASP A 101 -13.12 -20.17 -29.04
C ASP A 101 -13.90 -21.40 -29.52
N GLU A 102 -14.17 -21.48 -30.82
CA GLU A 102 -14.83 -22.62 -31.46
C GLU A 102 -14.09 -23.95 -31.22
N ASN A 103 -12.79 -23.89 -30.94
CA ASN A 103 -11.95 -25.02 -30.64
C ASN A 103 -11.85 -25.35 -29.14
N PHE A 104 -12.57 -24.62 -28.28
CA PHE A 104 -12.56 -24.83 -26.83
C PHE A 104 -12.91 -26.27 -26.48
N GLU A 105 -14.00 -26.80 -27.05
CA GLU A 105 -14.45 -28.19 -26.83
C GLU A 105 -13.44 -29.21 -27.36
N GLN A 106 -12.81 -28.94 -28.50
CA GLN A 106 -11.82 -29.84 -29.11
C GLN A 106 -10.52 -29.92 -28.30
N ASN A 107 -10.18 -28.83 -27.60
CA ASN A 107 -8.94 -28.69 -26.83
C ASN A 107 -9.20 -28.54 -25.33
N ILE A 108 -10.32 -29.03 -24.83
CA ILE A 108 -10.85 -28.72 -23.50
C ILE A 108 -9.80 -28.90 -22.40
N ASN A 109 -9.05 -30.00 -22.39
CA ASN A 109 -8.00 -30.24 -21.40
C ASN A 109 -6.88 -29.18 -21.42
N LYS A 110 -6.48 -28.72 -22.61
CA LYS A 110 -5.45 -27.69 -22.78
C LYS A 110 -6.00 -26.33 -22.36
N SER A 111 -7.23 -26.01 -22.78
CA SER A 111 -7.92 -24.77 -22.43
C SER A 111 -8.14 -24.65 -20.93
N LEU A 112 -8.60 -25.71 -20.25
CA LEU A 112 -8.76 -25.74 -18.80
C LEU A 112 -7.42 -25.61 -18.06
N LEU A 113 -6.35 -26.21 -18.57
CA LEU A 113 -5.01 -26.04 -17.99
C LEU A 113 -4.53 -24.58 -18.13
N GLN A 114 -4.79 -23.95 -19.27
CA GLN A 114 -4.47 -22.54 -19.50
C GLN A 114 -5.27 -21.63 -18.55
N ILE A 115 -6.60 -21.83 -18.46
CA ILE A 115 -7.47 -21.11 -17.52
C ILE A 115 -6.94 -21.26 -16.10
N ARG A 116 -6.59 -22.49 -15.68
CA ARG A 116 -6.07 -22.77 -14.35
C ARG A 116 -4.79 -21.97 -14.07
N VAL A 117 -3.80 -22.05 -14.96
CA VAL A 117 -2.51 -21.36 -14.77
C VAL A 117 -2.70 -19.84 -14.72
N GLN A 118 -3.51 -19.28 -15.63
CA GLN A 118 -3.78 -17.85 -15.66
C GLN A 118 -4.53 -17.41 -14.39
N THR A 119 -5.57 -18.15 -13.99
CA THR A 119 -6.37 -17.85 -12.79
C THR A 119 -5.49 -17.85 -11.53
N LEU A 120 -4.71 -18.90 -11.30
CA LEU A 120 -3.82 -18.98 -10.13
C LEU A 120 -2.80 -17.84 -10.12
N THR A 121 -2.26 -17.48 -11.29
CA THR A 121 -1.28 -16.39 -11.42
C THR A 121 -1.91 -15.04 -11.09
N VAL A 122 -3.06 -14.75 -11.69
CA VAL A 122 -3.75 -13.46 -11.54
C VAL A 122 -4.24 -13.26 -10.11
N LEU A 123 -4.80 -14.28 -9.48
CA LEU A 123 -5.28 -14.20 -8.09
C LEU A 123 -4.19 -13.79 -7.09
N MET A 124 -2.90 -14.03 -7.36
CA MET A 124 -1.82 -13.57 -6.47
C MET A 124 -1.67 -12.04 -6.44
N TYR A 125 -2.07 -11.34 -7.51
CA TYR A 125 -1.85 -9.90 -7.68
C TYR A 125 -3.11 -9.05 -7.48
N LEU A 126 -4.28 -9.68 -7.43
CA LEU A 126 -5.55 -9.00 -7.25
C LEU A 126 -5.82 -8.64 -5.78
N ASP A 127 -6.45 -7.49 -5.57
CA ASP A 127 -7.06 -7.15 -4.28
C ASP A 127 -8.37 -7.96 -4.07
N PRO A 128 -8.88 -8.03 -2.83
CA PRO A 128 -10.03 -8.87 -2.52
C PRO A 128 -11.32 -8.54 -3.29
N ALA A 129 -11.52 -7.29 -3.71
CA ALA A 129 -12.72 -6.92 -4.47
C ALA A 129 -12.65 -7.52 -5.88
N ARG A 130 -11.50 -7.45 -6.55
CA ARG A 130 -11.34 -8.06 -7.89
C ARG A 130 -11.28 -9.59 -7.84
N LYS A 131 -10.75 -10.18 -6.77
CA LYS A 131 -10.83 -11.65 -6.56
C LYS A 131 -12.26 -12.14 -6.51
N ARG A 132 -13.15 -11.38 -5.84
CA ARG A 132 -14.59 -11.68 -5.80
C ARG A 132 -15.19 -11.67 -7.21
N ASP A 133 -14.81 -10.72 -8.04
CA ASP A 133 -15.33 -10.64 -9.41
C ASP A 133 -14.83 -11.81 -10.27
N VAL A 134 -13.56 -12.23 -10.12
CA VAL A 134 -13.04 -13.48 -10.73
C VAL A 134 -13.82 -14.70 -10.22
N PHE A 135 -14.07 -14.79 -8.91
CA PHE A 135 -14.82 -15.87 -8.30
C PHE A 135 -16.23 -16.01 -8.89
N ILE A 136 -16.96 -14.88 -8.98
CA ILE A 136 -18.31 -14.84 -9.55
C ILE A 136 -18.26 -15.27 -11.02
N PHE A 137 -17.31 -14.74 -11.79
CA PHE A 137 -17.13 -15.13 -13.19
C PHE A 137 -16.92 -16.65 -13.35
N LEU A 138 -15.98 -17.24 -12.61
CA LEU A 138 -15.70 -18.68 -12.67
C LEU A 138 -16.95 -19.50 -12.31
N TYR A 139 -17.74 -19.04 -11.35
CA TYR A 139 -18.97 -19.69 -10.93
C TYR A 139 -20.08 -19.58 -11.99
N GLU A 140 -20.31 -18.39 -12.54
CA GLU A 140 -21.32 -18.13 -13.58
C GLU A 140 -20.99 -18.85 -14.89
N SER A 141 -19.71 -18.94 -15.24
CA SER A 141 -19.20 -19.77 -16.33
C SER A 141 -19.24 -21.27 -16.04
N ARG A 142 -19.73 -21.67 -14.86
CA ARG A 142 -19.86 -23.06 -14.39
C ARG A 142 -18.54 -23.83 -14.30
N LEU A 143 -17.41 -23.12 -14.32
CA LEU A 143 -16.08 -23.72 -14.27
C LEU A 143 -15.74 -24.26 -12.87
N ILE A 144 -16.36 -23.73 -11.82
CA ILE A 144 -16.15 -24.17 -10.43
C ILE A 144 -17.42 -24.75 -9.80
N ARG A 145 -18.25 -25.39 -10.62
CA ARG A 145 -19.49 -26.07 -10.21
C ARG A 145 -19.37 -27.58 -10.42
N HIS A 146 -19.62 -28.40 -9.40
CA HIS A 146 -19.46 -29.87 -9.55
C HIS A 146 -20.64 -30.54 -10.26
N ASP A 147 -21.77 -29.84 -10.40
CA ASP A 147 -22.93 -30.33 -11.15
C ASP A 147 -22.80 -30.13 -12.68
N HIS A 148 -21.67 -29.59 -13.16
CA HIS A 148 -21.39 -29.33 -14.56
C HIS A 148 -19.99 -29.78 -14.97
N THR A 149 -19.86 -30.18 -16.24
CA THR A 149 -18.57 -30.43 -16.90
C THR A 149 -18.45 -29.55 -18.13
N PRO A 150 -17.28 -28.98 -18.42
CA PRO A 150 -16.02 -29.12 -17.69
C PRO A 150 -15.93 -28.33 -16.38
N ASN A 151 -15.11 -28.81 -15.44
CA ASN A 151 -14.76 -28.12 -14.20
C ASN A 151 -13.23 -27.93 -14.13
N ILE A 152 -12.78 -26.76 -13.65
CA ILE A 152 -11.36 -26.44 -13.51
C ILE A 152 -10.84 -26.83 -12.12
N ASP A 153 -9.65 -27.43 -12.07
CA ASP A 153 -8.96 -27.67 -10.81
C ASP A 153 -8.30 -26.40 -10.29
N ILE A 154 -8.93 -25.74 -9.32
CA ILE A 154 -8.42 -24.53 -8.67
C ILE A 154 -7.77 -24.79 -7.32
N ARG A 155 -7.32 -26.02 -7.03
CA ARG A 155 -6.54 -26.30 -5.82
C ARG A 155 -5.33 -25.36 -5.72
N GLY A 156 -5.17 -24.75 -4.55
CA GLY A 156 -4.16 -23.74 -4.28
C GLY A 156 -4.56 -22.30 -4.63
N ALA A 157 -5.76 -22.06 -5.15
CA ALA A 157 -6.23 -20.71 -5.45
C ALA A 157 -6.39 -19.86 -4.17
N GLY A 158 -5.85 -18.65 -4.21
CA GLY A 158 -5.83 -17.71 -3.09
C GLY A 158 -7.00 -16.73 -3.13
N PHE A 159 -8.13 -17.13 -2.57
CA PHE A 159 -9.37 -16.34 -2.51
C PHE A 159 -9.57 -15.62 -1.16
N SER A 160 -8.50 -15.45 -0.38
CA SER A 160 -8.54 -14.81 0.93
C SER A 160 -9.04 -13.35 0.89
N GLY A 161 -9.81 -12.96 1.92
CA GLY A 161 -10.30 -11.60 2.16
C GLY A 161 -11.52 -11.19 1.36
N MET A 162 -12.09 -12.08 0.53
CA MET A 162 -13.25 -11.75 -0.29
C MET A 162 -14.50 -11.53 0.58
N LYS A 163 -15.39 -10.66 0.11
CA LYS A 163 -16.67 -10.41 0.76
C LYS A 163 -17.81 -10.71 -0.21
N LEU A 164 -18.50 -11.80 0.02
CA LEU A 164 -19.71 -12.21 -0.68
C LEU A 164 -20.85 -11.99 0.31
N ILE A 165 -21.64 -10.94 0.07
CA ILE A 165 -22.68 -10.49 1.00
C ILE A 165 -23.96 -10.35 0.19
N GLN A 166 -25.05 -10.96 0.67
CA GLN A 166 -26.37 -10.74 0.11
C GLN A 166 -26.78 -9.28 0.31
N THR A 167 -27.20 -8.62 -0.76
CA THR A 167 -27.72 -7.25 -0.70
C THR A 167 -29.13 -7.20 -1.26
N SER A 168 -29.86 -6.11 -1.03
CA SER A 168 -31.19 -5.90 -1.63
C SER A 168 -31.17 -5.91 -3.16
N THR A 169 -30.00 -5.71 -3.77
CA THR A 169 -29.81 -5.62 -5.21
C THR A 169 -29.11 -6.84 -5.82
N GLN A 170 -28.53 -7.73 -5.01
CA GLN A 170 -27.75 -8.86 -5.48
C GLN A 170 -28.02 -10.09 -4.62
N SER A 171 -28.56 -11.15 -5.24
CA SER A 171 -28.68 -12.44 -4.57
C SER A 171 -27.29 -13.05 -4.38
N CYS A 172 -27.10 -13.75 -3.26
CA CYS A 172 -25.88 -14.48 -2.97
C CYS A 172 -26.20 -15.97 -2.92
N GLU A 173 -26.13 -16.64 -4.08
CA GLU A 173 -26.49 -18.06 -4.22
C GLU A 173 -25.41 -18.78 -5.01
N PHE A 174 -24.75 -19.74 -4.36
CA PHE A 174 -23.73 -20.61 -4.97
C PHE A 174 -24.04 -22.09 -4.75
N PRO A 175 -25.19 -22.62 -5.23
CA PRO A 175 -25.43 -24.05 -5.22
C PRO A 175 -24.37 -24.82 -6.02
N PHE A 176 -24.01 -26.01 -5.56
CA PHE A 176 -23.05 -26.92 -6.19
C PHE A 176 -21.64 -26.34 -6.37
N LEU A 177 -21.30 -25.33 -5.58
CA LEU A 177 -19.97 -24.72 -5.58
C LEU A 177 -18.89 -25.76 -5.26
N HIS A 178 -17.84 -25.84 -6.07
CA HIS A 178 -16.78 -26.83 -5.93
C HIS A 178 -15.43 -26.13 -5.77
N LEU A 179 -14.96 -26.08 -4.54
CA LEU A 179 -13.73 -25.39 -4.15
C LEU A 179 -12.85 -26.29 -3.28
N PRO A 180 -12.34 -27.42 -3.79
CA PRO A 180 -11.41 -28.24 -3.03
C PRO A 180 -10.03 -27.57 -2.94
N GLY A 181 -9.39 -27.62 -1.76
CA GLY A 181 -8.01 -27.20 -1.55
C GLY A 181 -7.73 -25.72 -1.81
N VAL A 182 -8.71 -24.83 -1.67
CA VAL A 182 -8.55 -23.38 -1.86
C VAL A 182 -8.26 -22.67 -0.54
N TYR A 183 -7.66 -21.49 -0.61
CA TYR A 183 -7.44 -20.62 0.56
C TYR A 183 -8.53 -19.54 0.61
N LEU A 184 -9.34 -19.57 1.68
CA LEU A 184 -10.48 -18.68 1.92
C LEU A 184 -10.34 -17.93 3.26
N GLU A 185 -9.12 -17.66 3.69
CA GLU A 185 -8.86 -16.96 4.95
C GLU A 185 -9.49 -15.55 4.93
N ASN A 186 -10.19 -15.18 6.01
CA ASN A 186 -10.95 -13.92 6.10
C ASN A 186 -11.98 -13.71 4.98
N THR A 187 -12.43 -14.78 4.31
CA THR A 187 -13.51 -14.70 3.32
C THR A 187 -14.86 -14.84 4.00
N THR A 188 -15.81 -13.99 3.63
CA THR A 188 -17.16 -13.96 4.21
C THR A 188 -18.21 -14.30 3.14
N PHE A 189 -19.18 -15.14 3.51
CA PHE A 189 -20.33 -15.55 2.70
C PHE A 189 -21.63 -15.16 3.44
N ASP A 190 -21.78 -13.88 3.78
CA ASP A 190 -22.88 -13.38 4.62
C ASP A 190 -24.21 -13.35 3.85
N GLY A 191 -25.22 -14.02 4.37
CA GLY A 191 -26.52 -14.20 3.71
C GLY A 191 -26.47 -15.06 2.44
N CYS A 192 -25.38 -15.81 2.21
CA CYS A 192 -25.23 -16.62 1.00
C CYS A 192 -25.76 -18.05 1.15
N THR A 193 -26.42 -18.55 0.11
CA THR A 193 -26.88 -19.94 0.03
C THR A 193 -25.82 -20.81 -0.64
N LEU A 194 -25.29 -21.80 0.08
CA LEU A 194 -24.20 -22.69 -0.37
C LEU A 194 -24.66 -24.16 -0.44
N ILE A 195 -25.86 -24.41 -0.97
CA ILE A 195 -26.44 -25.76 -1.04
C ILE A 195 -25.53 -26.68 -1.86
N ASP A 196 -25.23 -27.86 -1.31
CA ASP A 196 -24.34 -28.85 -1.93
C ASP A 196 -22.94 -28.30 -2.26
N ALA A 197 -22.47 -27.26 -1.58
CA ALA A 197 -21.13 -26.75 -1.78
C ALA A 197 -20.07 -27.68 -1.17
N VAL A 198 -18.95 -27.86 -1.87
CA VAL A 198 -17.85 -28.76 -1.51
C VAL A 198 -16.59 -27.93 -1.28
N PHE A 199 -16.03 -28.03 -0.06
CA PHE A 199 -14.85 -27.29 0.39
C PHE A 199 -13.75 -28.21 0.93
N GLU A 200 -13.66 -29.44 0.42
CA GLU A 200 -12.69 -30.43 0.90
C GLU A 200 -11.26 -29.90 0.90
N ASN A 201 -10.54 -30.05 2.01
CA ASN A 201 -9.16 -29.58 2.20
C ASN A 201 -8.95 -28.06 2.02
N SER A 202 -10.02 -27.26 2.03
CA SER A 202 -9.91 -25.81 1.93
C SER A 202 -9.61 -25.16 3.27
N SER A 203 -8.77 -24.13 3.26
CA SER A 203 -8.42 -23.37 4.46
C SER A 203 -9.43 -22.24 4.67
N MET A 204 -10.23 -22.34 5.72
CA MET A 204 -11.17 -21.31 6.18
C MET A 204 -10.79 -20.89 7.59
N ALA A 205 -9.73 -20.09 7.74
CA ALA A 205 -9.42 -19.48 9.02
C ALA A 205 -10.05 -18.07 9.10
N GLY A 206 -10.80 -17.80 10.17
CA GLY A 206 -11.37 -16.48 10.45
C GLY A 206 -12.65 -16.12 9.68
N SER A 207 -13.37 -17.11 9.14
CA SER A 207 -14.71 -16.98 8.55
C SER A 207 -15.81 -16.99 9.60
#